data_AF-A0A4R6LL23-F1
#
_entry.id   AF-A0A4R6LL23-F1
#
_cell.length_a   1.000
_cell.length_b   1.000
_cell.length_c   1.000
_cell.angle_alpha   90.00
_cell.angle_beta   90.00
_cell.angle_gamma   90.00
#
_symmetry.space_group_name_H-M   'P 1'
#
loop_
_entity.id
_entity.type
_entity.pdbx_description
1 polymer ?
#
loop_
_entity_poly.entity_id
_entity_poly.type
_entity_poly.pdbx_seq_one_letter_code
_entity_poly.pdbx_strand_id
1 'polypeptide(L)'
;MNFTEDQILELKSITPDLSMAQDGGYTYIRIDNLQLPDHCNPNVVNALLCPAQKDGYESSLFYSAQITGCPSRNWNRVNVRILEENWFAISWRVNPGLRLSEMLLIHLSALR
;
A
#
# COMPACT_ATOMS: atom_id res chain seq x y z
N MET A 1 -16.66 -1.58 -2.46
CA MET A 1 -16.02 -2.57 -3.35
C MET A 1 -15.85 -3.83 -2.52
N ASN A 2 -16.41 -4.98 -2.94
CA ASN A 2 -16.26 -6.22 -2.18
C ASN A 2 -15.17 -7.05 -2.84
N PHE A 3 -14.09 -7.35 -2.11
CA PHE A 3 -13.03 -8.25 -2.56
C PHE A 3 -13.45 -9.69 -2.33
N THR A 4 -13.07 -10.60 -3.22
CA THR A 4 -13.37 -12.02 -3.04
C THR A 4 -12.51 -12.60 -1.92
N GLU A 5 -13.02 -13.63 -1.23
CA GLU A 5 -12.28 -14.31 -0.17
C GLU A 5 -10.92 -14.82 -0.65
N ASP A 6 -10.85 -15.35 -1.88
CA ASP A 6 -9.61 -15.81 -2.50
C ASP A 6 -8.55 -14.70 -2.60
N GLN A 7 -8.93 -13.47 -2.95
CA GLN A 7 -7.97 -12.36 -3.03
C GLN A 7 -7.44 -11.96 -1.65
N ILE A 8 -8.29 -12.03 -0.63
CA ILE A 8 -7.89 -11.73 0.74
C ILE A 8 -6.98 -12.83 1.30
N LEU A 9 -7.29 -14.11 1.03
CA LEU A 9 -6.46 -15.24 1.42
C LEU A 9 -5.07 -15.19 0.76
N GLU A 10 -5.04 -14.86 -0.53
CA GLU A 10 -3.80 -14.68 -1.27
C GLU A 10 -2.95 -13.53 -0.68
N LEU A 11 -3.56 -12.39 -0.38
CA LEU A 11 -2.87 -11.27 0.27
C LEU A 11 -2.34 -11.65 1.66
N LYS A 12 -3.13 -12.39 2.46
CA LYS A 12 -2.71 -12.90 3.78
C LYS A 12 -1.49 -13.82 3.72
N SER A 13 -1.27 -14.51 2.59
CA SER A 13 -0.06 -15.33 2.42
C SER A 13 1.23 -14.51 2.33
N ILE A 14 1.12 -13.24 1.93
CA ILE A 14 2.23 -12.28 1.83
C ILE A 14 2.34 -11.47 3.12
N THR A 15 1.21 -11.01 3.63
CA THR A 15 1.11 -10.13 4.81
C THR A 15 -0.03 -10.62 5.72
N PRO A 16 0.26 -11.42 6.76
CA PRO A 16 -0.78 -12.09 7.54
C PRO A 16 -1.62 -11.11 8.38
N ASP A 17 -1.00 -10.04 8.87
CA ASP A 17 -1.62 -9.04 9.74
C ASP A 17 -2.30 -7.95 8.91
N LEU A 18 -3.50 -8.25 8.42
CA LEU A 18 -4.31 -7.30 7.67
C LEU A 18 -5.73 -7.11 8.22
N SER A 19 -6.26 -5.91 8.03
CA SER A 19 -7.64 -5.54 8.33
C SER A 19 -8.22 -4.64 7.24
N MET A 20 -9.54 -4.63 7.10
CA MET A 20 -10.23 -3.74 6.16
C MET A 20 -10.80 -2.55 6.92
N ALA A 21 -10.69 -1.37 6.32
CA ALA A 21 -11.22 -0.13 6.86
C ALA A 21 -11.84 0.74 5.76
N GLN A 22 -12.68 1.69 6.14
CA GLN A 22 -13.31 2.63 5.21
C GLN A 22 -13.05 4.06 5.66
N ASP A 23 -12.72 4.93 4.71
CA ASP A 23 -12.55 6.37 4.93
C ASP A 23 -12.82 7.14 3.63
N GLY A 24 -13.55 8.25 3.73
CA GLY A 24 -13.84 9.13 2.59
C GLY A 24 -14.50 8.43 1.39
N GLY A 25 -15.29 7.38 1.64
CA GLY A 25 -15.94 6.58 0.60
C GLY A 25 -15.05 5.53 -0.08
N TYR A 26 -13.79 5.39 0.35
CA TYR A 26 -12.85 4.39 -0.17
C TYR A 26 -12.65 3.24 0.83
N THR A 27 -12.40 2.06 0.30
CA THR A 27 -11.99 0.89 1.10
C THR A 27 -10.47 0.80 1.10
N TYR A 28 -9.90 0.70 2.30
CA TYR A 28 -8.47 0.51 2.51
C TYR A 28 -8.23 -0.86 3.14
N ILE A 29 -7.11 -1.47 2.77
CA ILE A 29 -6.59 -2.65 3.44
C ILE A 29 -5.40 -2.19 4.26
N ARG A 30 -5.57 -2.18 5.58
CA ARG A 30 -4.49 -1.92 6.52
C ARG A 30 -3.65 -3.17 6.65
N ILE A 31 -2.35 -2.99 6.55
CA ILE A 31 -1.34 -4.02 6.72
C ILE A 31 -0.44 -3.55 7.85
N ASP A 32 -0.46 -4.28 8.96
CA ASP A 32 0.41 -3.99 10.09
C ASP A 32 1.73 -4.76 9.92
N ASN A 33 2.85 -4.16 10.32
CA ASN A 33 4.19 -4.77 10.26
C ASN A 33 4.63 -5.27 8.87
N LEU A 34 4.26 -4.54 7.81
CA LEU A 34 4.69 -4.82 6.44
C LEU A 34 6.22 -4.83 6.34
N GLN A 35 6.77 -5.96 5.94
CA GLN A 35 8.20 -6.10 5.64
C GLN A 35 8.50 -5.45 4.29
N LEU A 36 9.43 -4.50 4.30
CA LEU A 36 9.90 -3.81 3.10
C LEU A 36 11.11 -4.56 2.50
N PRO A 37 11.43 -4.34 1.21
CA PRO A 37 12.61 -4.94 0.60
C PRO A 37 13.92 -4.56 1.31
N ASP A 38 14.97 -5.35 1.06
CA ASP A 38 16.29 -5.11 1.60
C ASP A 38 16.77 -3.68 1.36
N HIS A 39 17.57 -3.16 2.29
CA HIS A 39 18.10 -1.79 2.31
C HIS A 39 17.06 -0.68 2.58
N CYS A 40 15.76 -0.97 2.64
CA CYS A 40 14.77 -0.01 3.12
C CYS A 40 14.99 0.35 4.60
N ASN A 41 14.89 1.64 4.92
CA ASN A 41 14.92 2.16 6.27
C ASN A 41 13.77 3.18 6.49
N PRO A 42 12.82 2.89 7.40
CA PRO A 42 12.71 1.67 8.20
C PRO A 42 12.49 0.43 7.32
N ASN A 43 12.86 -0.76 7.83
CA ASN A 43 12.66 -2.04 7.12
C ASN A 43 11.27 -2.65 7.36
N VAL A 44 10.54 -2.15 8.36
CA VAL A 44 9.18 -2.55 8.71
C VAL A 44 8.34 -1.29 8.92
N VAL A 45 7.15 -1.26 8.35
CA VAL A 45 6.18 -0.15 8.49
C VAL A 45 4.76 -0.67 8.55
N ASN A 46 3.83 0.17 9.00
CA ASN A 46 2.42 -0.07 8.68
C ASN A 46 2.13 0.50 7.28
N ALA A 47 1.18 -0.10 6.58
CA ALA A 47 0.77 0.34 5.26
C ALA A 47 -0.74 0.34 5.08
N LEU A 48 -1.24 1.20 4.18
CA LEU A 48 -2.61 1.13 3.66
C LEU A 48 -2.56 0.91 2.15
N LEU A 49 -3.09 -0.22 1.70
CA LEU A 49 -3.37 -0.43 0.28
C LEU A 49 -4.76 0.15 -0.03
N CYS A 50 -4.81 1.10 -0.96
CA CYS A 50 -6.03 1.59 -1.58
C CYS A 50 -6.12 1.01 -3.00
N PRO A 51 -6.93 -0.03 -3.24
CA PRO A 51 -7.05 -0.67 -4.56
C PRO A 51 -8.08 0.03 -5.47
N ALA A 52 -8.59 1.19 -5.05
CA ALA A 52 -9.55 1.97 -5.81
C ALA A 52 -8.86 3.07 -6.60
N GLN A 53 -9.39 3.37 -7.79
CA GLN A 53 -8.90 4.45 -8.62
C GLN A 53 -9.11 5.80 -7.92
N LYS A 54 -8.03 6.56 -7.73
CA LYS A 54 -8.06 7.86 -7.04
C LYS A 54 -6.93 8.78 -7.50
N ASP A 55 -7.27 10.03 -7.78
CA ASP A 55 -6.34 11.08 -8.22
C ASP A 55 -5.47 10.68 -9.44
N GLY A 56 -6.03 9.90 -10.36
CA GLY A 56 -5.34 9.44 -11.58
C GLY A 56 -4.44 8.21 -11.40
N TYR A 57 -4.53 7.50 -10.28
CA TYR A 57 -3.84 6.23 -10.03
C TYR A 57 -4.85 5.10 -9.86
N GLU A 58 -4.59 3.94 -10.48
CA GLU A 58 -5.43 2.74 -10.35
C GLU A 58 -5.43 2.14 -8.94
N SER A 59 -4.32 2.31 -8.21
CA SER A 59 -4.21 2.00 -6.79
C SER A 59 -3.13 2.87 -6.15
N SER A 60 -3.07 2.89 -4.83
CA SER A 60 -2.01 3.56 -4.08
C SER A 60 -1.62 2.74 -2.85
N LEU A 61 -0.32 2.65 -2.59
CA LEU A 61 0.21 2.08 -1.34
C LEU A 61 0.75 3.22 -0.48
N PHE A 62 0.14 3.39 0.68
CA PHE A 62 0.51 4.35 1.69
C PHE A 62 1.35 3.68 2.78
N TYR A 63 2.32 4.39 3.32
CA TYR A 63 3.24 3.94 4.37
C TYR A 63 3.14 4.87 5.58
N SER A 64 3.32 4.33 6.78
CA SER A 64 3.29 5.11 8.03
C SER A 64 4.51 6.02 8.22
N ALA A 65 5.54 5.86 7.38
CA ALA A 65 6.75 6.68 7.37
C ALA A 65 7.30 6.83 5.94
N GLN A 66 8.12 7.85 5.70
CA GLN A 66 8.95 7.87 4.49
C GLN A 66 10.06 6.84 4.59
N ILE A 67 10.32 6.17 3.48
CA ILE A 67 11.31 5.09 3.36
C ILE A 67 12.55 5.63 2.67
N THR A 68 13.71 5.34 3.24
CA THR A 68 15.05 5.70 2.75
C THR A 68 15.86 4.43 2.49
N GLY A 69 17.05 4.54 1.87
CA GLY A 69 17.93 3.39 1.62
C GLY A 69 17.52 2.49 0.44
N CYS A 70 16.30 2.66 -0.10
CA CYS A 70 15.86 2.14 -1.39
C CYS A 70 16.16 3.14 -2.53
N PRO A 71 15.95 2.76 -3.82
CA PRO A 71 16.07 3.70 -4.93
C PRO A 71 15.23 4.96 -4.72
N SER A 72 15.75 6.10 -5.20
CA SER A 72 15.05 7.38 -5.06
C SER A 72 13.72 7.36 -5.82
N ARG A 73 12.64 7.70 -5.11
CA ARG A 73 11.28 7.75 -5.67
C ARG A 73 10.62 9.10 -5.40
N ASN A 74 9.66 9.43 -6.26
CA ASN A 74 8.87 10.65 -6.11
C ASN A 74 7.76 10.44 -5.08
N TRP A 75 7.93 11.03 -3.89
CA TRP A 75 6.93 11.07 -2.83
C TRP A 75 5.96 12.24 -3.07
N ASN A 76 4.87 11.98 -3.78
CA ASN A 76 3.89 13.02 -4.15
C ASN A 76 2.72 13.14 -3.16
N ARG A 77 2.63 12.23 -2.18
CA ARG A 77 1.64 12.25 -1.11
C ARG A 77 2.39 12.20 0.22
N VAL A 78 2.46 13.32 0.92
CA VAL A 78 3.21 13.48 2.17
C VAL A 78 2.26 14.02 3.23
N ASN A 79 2.22 13.38 4.41
CA ASN A 79 1.30 13.72 5.51
C ASN A 79 -0.19 13.70 5.10
N VAL A 80 -0.60 12.73 4.29
CA VAL A 80 -2.02 12.56 3.94
C VAL A 80 -2.76 11.94 5.13
N ARG A 81 -3.84 12.59 5.58
CA ARG A 81 -4.67 12.11 6.69
C ARG A 81 -5.67 11.06 6.20
N ILE A 82 -5.54 9.82 6.67
CA ILE A 82 -6.45 8.69 6.36
C ILE A 82 -6.57 7.83 7.63
N LEU A 83 -7.78 7.43 7.99
CA LEU A 83 -8.08 6.63 9.19
C LEU A 83 -7.48 7.25 10.45
N GLU A 84 -7.57 8.58 10.58
CA GLU A 84 -7.02 9.36 11.69
C GLU A 84 -5.50 9.19 11.91
N GLU A 85 -4.77 8.79 10.87
CA GLU A 85 -3.31 8.67 10.85
C GLU A 85 -2.72 9.44 9.67
N ASN A 86 -1.42 9.76 9.76
CA ASN A 86 -0.70 10.46 8.70
C ASN A 86 0.10 9.47 7.87
N TRP A 87 -0.01 9.59 6.55
CA TRP A 87 0.54 8.62 5.62
C TRP A 87 1.39 9.27 4.53
N PHE A 88 2.28 8.47 3.96
CA PHE A 88 3.17 8.84 2.88
C PHE A 88 3.00 7.86 1.71
N ALA A 89 3.01 8.32 0.46
CA ALA A 89 2.98 7.42 -0.68
C ALA A 89 3.90 7.89 -1.81
N ILE A 90 4.36 6.91 -2.58
CA ILE A 90 5.16 7.09 -3.77
C ILE A 90 4.22 7.23 -4.98
N SER A 91 4.60 8.08 -5.93
CA SER A 91 4.02 8.11 -7.26
C SER A 91 4.43 6.85 -8.03
N TRP A 92 3.56 5.83 -8.00
CA TRP A 92 3.78 4.57 -8.71
C TRP A 92 2.51 4.17 -9.44
N ARG A 93 2.61 3.97 -10.76
CA ARG A 93 1.49 3.54 -11.59
C ARG A 93 1.49 2.03 -11.71
N VAL A 94 0.32 1.44 -11.51
CA VAL A 94 0.07 0.02 -11.74
C VAL A 94 -0.93 -0.14 -12.87
N ASN A 95 -0.91 -1.30 -13.52
CA ASN A 95 -1.91 -1.62 -14.54
C ASN A 95 -3.29 -1.84 -13.88
N PRO A 96 -4.38 -1.53 -14.59
CA PRO A 96 -5.72 -1.87 -14.12
C PRO A 96 -5.94 -3.40 -14.13
N GLY A 97 -6.95 -3.85 -13.38
CA GLY A 97 -7.38 -5.27 -13.39
C GLY A 97 -6.51 -6.23 -12.59
N LEU A 98 -5.56 -5.73 -11.81
CA LEU A 98 -4.73 -6.52 -10.90
C LEU A 98 -5.52 -7.05 -9.70
N ARG A 99 -5.06 -8.18 -9.15
CA ARG A 99 -5.48 -8.68 -7.84
C ARG A 99 -4.75 -7.92 -6.72
N LEU A 100 -5.29 -7.98 -5.50
CA LEU A 100 -4.73 -7.26 -4.35
C LEU A 100 -3.26 -7.61 -4.04
N SER A 101 -2.93 -8.90 -4.10
CA SER A 101 -1.57 -9.42 -3.94
C SER A 101 -0.61 -8.86 -5.00
N GLU A 102 -1.02 -8.87 -6.27
CA GLU A 102 -0.24 -8.35 -7.40
C GLU A 102 -0.02 -6.85 -7.26
N MET A 103 -1.07 -6.09 -6.88
CA MET A 103 -0.95 -4.67 -6.59
C MET A 103 0.10 -4.40 -5.51
N LEU A 104 0.02 -5.11 -4.38
CA LEU A 104 0.99 -4.96 -3.28
C LEU A 104 2.42 -5.25 -3.77
N LEU A 105 2.63 -6.39 -4.44
CA LEU A 105 3.96 -6.79 -4.92
C LEU A 105 4.55 -5.80 -5.93
N ILE A 106 3.73 -5.26 -6.83
CA ILE A 106 4.17 -4.24 -7.79
C ILE A 106 4.55 -2.94 -7.07
N HIS A 107 3.79 -2.51 -6.06
CA HIS A 107 4.17 -1.34 -5.26
C HIS A 107 5.47 -1.59 -4.48
N LEU A 108 5.64 -2.77 -3.88
CA LEU A 108 6.88 -3.14 -3.20
C LEU A 108 8.08 -3.23 -4.17
N SER A 109 7.84 -3.59 -5.44
CA SER A 109 8.89 -3.58 -6.46
C SER A 109 9.44 -2.18 -6.76
N ALA A 110 8.66 -1.13 -6.47
CA ALA A 110 9.14 0.24 -6.55
C ALA A 110 10.23 0.54 -5.50
N LEU A 111 10.31 -0.23 -4.42
CA LEU A 111 11.32 -0.05 -3.37
C LEU A 111 12.57 -0.90 -3.60
N ARG A 112 12.60 -1.69 -4.69
CA ARG A 112 13.76 -2.47 -5.12
C ARG A 112 14.56 -1.71 -6.17
#